data_AF-A0A0L0HK81-F1
#
_entry.id   AF-A0A0L0HK81-F1
#
_cell.length_a   1.000
_cell.length_b   1.000
_cell.length_c   1.000
_cell.angle_alpha   90.00
_cell.angle_beta   90.00
_cell.angle_gamma   90.00
#
_symmetry.space_group_name_H-M   'P 1'
#
loop_
_entity.id
_entity.type
_entity.pdbx_description
1 polymer ?
#
loop_
_entity_poly.entity_id
_entity_poly.type
_entity_poly.pdbx_seq_one_letter_code
_entity_poly.pdbx_strand_id
1 'polypeptide(L)'
;MGFCLPVTCTTDSSSATTGSLQVAGGVGISKNLYCGGSLYSNNLKVATESYVGTAIASKQASSPLLDSISGLVPAANSFIIGSSATSFTVKSPAEVRAILGVTDVDISGKQNASPLLDSISSLTPTSGMFVMSDATGFVLQSTSTVKSILNIPDYASDISTLQANVSTLQGNVSTLQLTISTKQDALTTSSPLSVATITSNDTTDSTSASTGALQVKGGAGIAKKLWVSGAQMTIQNTNYSVGQTNTLMFSHATQNICYIQSYLPGSNNVDLNFFVGSSNSSIRSMVLNGATGIAYFDRGIVVSSTTDSTSIMTGALQVAGGIGVSKNIFAGGDLTIGNNNVSGLHSLVVRNTDTGTNACSILYLTASGGSSVLFMNGSNRSVDGGQNCLTLRNDVGALRLQSQGAKGIYVYPNTGNVVVESTTPALLSTTGALVVNGGVAVGAHVVAGGNLYSNGPVYLNGQVCTTQAWVSTQVFPKIQVFKLLTKDVITTGSGTKTFYVTTAGRALIRYTINLHGTNNANGTLNIHLGTNVGSMASVFSSDFNYNAGVNRTVYASFIVSGLVPDTAYFTNFGAVNAAPDISTDITTIEITELGP
;
A
#
# COMPACT_ATOMS: atom_id res chain seq x y z
N MET A 1 -11.20 -52.49 -48.06
CA MET A 1 -11.04 -52.32 -49.52
C MET A 1 -11.68 -53.52 -50.18
N GLY A 2 -12.81 -53.34 -50.87
CA GLY A 2 -13.42 -54.43 -51.65
C GLY A 2 -12.70 -54.51 -52.99
N PHE A 3 -11.99 -55.60 -53.24
CA PHE A 3 -11.35 -55.85 -54.53
C PHE A 3 -12.39 -56.51 -55.45
N CYS A 4 -12.85 -55.79 -56.47
CA CYS A 4 -13.64 -56.38 -57.55
C CYS A 4 -12.68 -56.68 -58.70
N LEU A 5 -12.60 -57.94 -59.13
CA LEU A 5 -11.82 -58.36 -60.30
C LEU A 5 -12.78 -58.61 -61.46
N PRO A 6 -13.02 -57.63 -62.36
CA PRO A 6 -13.83 -57.84 -63.54
C PRO A 6 -13.05 -58.67 -64.57
N VAL A 7 -13.58 -59.83 -64.96
CA VAL A 7 -13.12 -60.61 -66.11
C VAL A 7 -14.04 -60.29 -67.29
N THR A 8 -13.54 -59.52 -68.26
CA THR A 8 -14.35 -58.96 -69.36
C THR A 8 -14.20 -59.68 -70.70
N CYS A 9 -13.50 -60.82 -70.73
CA CYS A 9 -13.33 -61.61 -71.96
C CYS A 9 -14.63 -62.37 -72.31
N THR A 10 -15.10 -62.21 -73.54
CA THR A 10 -16.41 -62.69 -74.04
C THR A 10 -16.37 -64.05 -74.75
N THR A 11 -15.30 -64.83 -74.57
CA THR A 11 -15.16 -66.16 -75.19
C THR A 11 -15.96 -67.21 -74.43
N ASP A 12 -16.93 -67.86 -75.08
CA ASP A 12 -17.72 -68.97 -74.51
C ASP A 12 -16.83 -70.16 -74.11
N SER A 13 -17.12 -70.76 -72.96
CA SER A 13 -16.48 -72.00 -72.50
C SER A 13 -17.19 -73.21 -73.11
N SER A 14 -16.45 -74.08 -73.80
CA SER A 14 -16.96 -75.34 -74.37
C SER A 14 -16.46 -76.59 -73.63
N SER A 15 -15.58 -76.41 -72.63
CA SER A 15 -15.04 -77.45 -71.76
C SER A 15 -14.51 -76.86 -70.46
N ALA A 16 -14.21 -77.70 -69.46
CA ALA A 16 -13.59 -77.27 -68.20
C ALA A 16 -12.19 -76.63 -68.34
N THR A 17 -11.57 -76.67 -69.52
CA THR A 17 -10.24 -76.12 -69.82
C THR A 17 -10.27 -74.94 -70.81
N THR A 18 -11.45 -74.42 -71.13
CA THR A 18 -11.62 -73.27 -72.04
C THR A 18 -12.47 -72.18 -71.39
N GLY A 19 -12.36 -70.94 -71.89
CA GLY A 19 -13.14 -69.80 -71.40
C GLY A 19 -12.35 -68.82 -70.53
N SER A 20 -13.01 -67.74 -70.14
CA SER A 20 -12.41 -66.52 -69.59
C SER A 20 -12.05 -66.57 -68.09
N LEU A 21 -12.67 -67.46 -67.31
CA LEU A 21 -12.30 -67.73 -65.92
C LEU A 21 -12.20 -69.25 -65.70
N GLN A 22 -10.98 -69.75 -65.55
CA GLN A 22 -10.70 -71.16 -65.24
C GLN A 22 -10.06 -71.27 -63.85
N VAL A 23 -10.62 -72.12 -62.99
CA VAL A 23 -10.12 -72.32 -61.61
C VAL A 23 -9.90 -73.81 -61.39
N ALA A 24 -8.64 -74.25 -61.40
CA ALA A 24 -8.26 -75.66 -61.32
C ALA A 24 -8.62 -76.33 -59.98
N GLY A 25 -8.75 -75.54 -58.91
CA GLY A 25 -9.12 -76.02 -57.56
C GLY A 25 -10.62 -76.02 -57.25
N GLY A 26 -11.47 -75.76 -58.25
CA GLY A 26 -12.91 -75.58 -58.06
C GLY A 26 -13.29 -74.14 -57.70
N VAL A 27 -14.54 -73.77 -57.96
CA VAL A 27 -15.10 -72.44 -57.67
C VAL A 27 -16.12 -72.56 -56.53
N GLY A 28 -15.82 -71.93 -55.39
CA GLY A 28 -16.79 -71.71 -54.32
C GLY A 28 -17.49 -70.36 -54.50
N ILE A 29 -18.83 -70.36 -54.64
CA ILE A 29 -19.64 -69.14 -54.62
C ILE A 29 -20.51 -69.18 -53.38
N SER A 30 -20.16 -68.37 -52.37
CA SER A 30 -20.88 -68.30 -51.08
C SER A 30 -22.25 -67.61 -51.18
N LYS A 31 -22.55 -67.02 -52.33
CA LYS A 31 -23.84 -66.42 -52.69
C LYS A 31 -24.30 -67.02 -54.04
N ASN A 32 -25.29 -66.44 -54.69
CA ASN A 32 -25.91 -67.05 -55.86
C ASN A 32 -24.99 -67.05 -57.09
N LEU A 33 -25.00 -68.15 -57.85
CA LEU A 33 -24.49 -68.24 -59.21
C LEU A 33 -25.63 -67.99 -60.19
N TYR A 34 -25.60 -66.85 -60.88
CA TYR A 34 -26.51 -66.59 -62.00
C TYR A 34 -25.80 -66.99 -63.31
N CYS A 35 -26.26 -68.09 -63.93
CA CYS A 35 -25.78 -68.52 -65.24
C CYS A 35 -26.82 -68.18 -66.31
N GLY A 36 -26.46 -67.36 -67.29
CA GLY A 36 -27.34 -67.03 -68.42
C GLY A 36 -27.54 -68.18 -69.41
N GLY A 37 -26.79 -69.27 -69.28
CA GLY A 37 -26.77 -70.42 -70.19
C GLY A 37 -26.98 -71.78 -69.50
N SER A 38 -26.61 -72.87 -70.18
CA SER A 38 -26.81 -74.25 -69.69
C SER A 38 -25.74 -74.69 -68.68
N LEU A 39 -26.13 -75.53 -67.71
CA LEU A 39 -25.21 -76.19 -66.77
C LEU A 39 -24.77 -77.54 -67.31
N TYR A 40 -23.46 -77.76 -67.34
CA TYR A 40 -22.83 -79.00 -67.76
C TYR A 40 -22.03 -79.60 -66.60
N SER A 41 -22.13 -80.92 -66.41
CA SER A 41 -21.23 -81.69 -65.54
C SER A 41 -20.59 -82.78 -66.37
N ASN A 42 -19.25 -82.85 -66.36
CA ASN A 42 -18.48 -83.81 -67.16
C ASN A 42 -18.87 -83.80 -68.66
N ASN A 43 -19.01 -82.60 -69.24
CA ASN A 43 -19.47 -82.34 -70.60
C ASN A 43 -20.91 -82.80 -70.94
N LEU A 44 -21.72 -83.24 -69.96
CA LEU A 44 -23.13 -83.60 -70.15
C LEU A 44 -24.07 -82.50 -69.62
N LYS A 45 -25.14 -82.19 -70.35
CA LYS A 45 -26.17 -81.22 -69.94
C LYS A 45 -27.14 -81.86 -68.94
N VAL A 46 -27.20 -81.37 -67.70
CA VAL A 46 -27.79 -82.11 -66.56
C VAL A 46 -29.23 -81.71 -66.18
N ALA A 47 -29.98 -80.90 -66.96
CA ALA A 47 -31.38 -80.61 -66.59
C ALA A 47 -32.33 -80.19 -67.73
N THR A 48 -33.56 -80.77 -67.75
CA THR A 48 -34.90 -80.16 -67.98
C THR A 48 -36.06 -81.15 -67.68
N GLU A 49 -37.27 -80.65 -67.36
CA GLU A 49 -38.48 -81.35 -66.81
C GLU A 49 -39.13 -82.49 -67.62
N SER A 50 -38.68 -82.82 -68.83
CA SER A 50 -39.45 -83.65 -69.79
C SER A 50 -39.35 -85.19 -69.63
N TYR A 51 -38.62 -85.74 -68.66
CA TYR A 51 -38.20 -87.16 -68.69
C TYR A 51 -39.14 -88.18 -68.00
N VAL A 52 -40.13 -87.77 -67.19
CA VAL A 52 -40.84 -88.73 -66.30
C VAL A 52 -42.17 -89.30 -66.85
N GLY A 53 -42.77 -88.71 -67.90
CA GLY A 53 -44.13 -89.08 -68.36
C GLY A 53 -44.26 -90.28 -69.32
N THR A 54 -43.22 -90.62 -70.09
CA THR A 54 -43.38 -91.48 -71.28
C THR A 54 -43.24 -92.99 -71.03
N ALA A 55 -42.77 -93.42 -69.86
CA ALA A 55 -42.44 -94.83 -69.61
C ALA A 55 -43.62 -95.75 -69.18
N ILE A 56 -44.82 -95.21 -68.88
CA ILE A 56 -45.96 -95.96 -68.31
C ILE A 56 -46.95 -96.50 -69.37
N ALA A 57 -47.08 -95.85 -70.52
CA ALA A 57 -48.14 -96.17 -71.50
C ALA A 57 -47.90 -97.41 -72.39
N SER A 58 -46.68 -97.96 -72.46
CA SER A 58 -46.31 -98.99 -73.43
C SER A 58 -46.45 -100.45 -72.96
N LYS A 59 -46.97 -100.71 -71.75
CA LYS A 59 -47.07 -102.07 -71.17
C LYS A 59 -48.43 -102.79 -71.37
N GLN A 60 -49.50 -102.09 -71.78
CA GLN A 60 -50.88 -102.64 -71.79
C GLN A 60 -51.27 -103.38 -73.10
N ALA A 61 -50.56 -103.16 -74.21
CA ALA A 61 -50.93 -103.68 -75.53
C ALA A 61 -50.30 -105.05 -75.92
N SER A 62 -49.73 -105.81 -74.98
CA SER A 62 -49.00 -107.07 -75.30
C SER A 62 -49.68 -108.37 -74.84
N SER A 63 -50.92 -108.36 -74.35
CA SER A 63 -51.65 -109.58 -73.94
C SER A 63 -52.85 -109.90 -74.85
N PRO A 64 -52.85 -111.05 -75.56
CA PRO A 64 -53.94 -111.44 -76.48
C PRO A 64 -55.30 -111.64 -75.82
N LEU A 65 -55.34 -112.07 -74.55
CA LEU A 65 -56.60 -112.27 -73.80
C LEU A 65 -57.23 -110.95 -73.34
N LEU A 66 -56.39 -109.95 -73.03
CA LEU A 66 -56.83 -108.60 -72.68
C LEU A 66 -57.29 -107.82 -73.91
N ASP A 67 -56.67 -108.06 -75.07
CA ASP A 67 -57.12 -107.53 -76.36
C ASP A 67 -58.53 -108.08 -76.71
N SER A 68 -58.73 -109.41 -76.61
CA SER A 68 -60.01 -110.07 -76.91
C SER A 68 -61.18 -109.66 -76.00
N ILE A 69 -60.93 -109.17 -74.78
CA ILE A 69 -61.99 -108.68 -73.87
C ILE A 69 -62.23 -107.17 -74.05
N SER A 70 -61.21 -106.40 -74.39
CA SER A 70 -61.30 -104.92 -74.45
C SER A 70 -62.17 -104.39 -75.61
N GLY A 71 -62.43 -105.22 -76.64
CA GLY A 71 -63.29 -104.90 -77.78
C GLY A 71 -64.73 -105.45 -77.72
N LEU A 72 -65.12 -106.17 -76.66
CA LEU A 72 -66.47 -106.75 -76.54
C LEU A 72 -67.45 -105.72 -75.96
N VAL A 73 -68.60 -105.53 -76.60
CA VAL A 73 -69.70 -104.69 -76.11
C VAL A 73 -70.83 -105.59 -75.60
N PRO A 74 -71.03 -105.73 -74.27
CA PRO A 74 -72.16 -106.49 -73.74
C PRO A 74 -73.46 -105.74 -74.02
N ALA A 75 -74.42 -106.39 -74.70
CA ALA A 75 -75.79 -105.89 -74.77
C ALA A 75 -76.56 -106.26 -73.49
N ALA A 76 -77.65 -105.55 -73.17
CA ALA A 76 -78.49 -105.89 -72.02
C ALA A 76 -78.96 -107.36 -72.11
N ASN A 77 -78.90 -108.09 -71.00
CA ASN A 77 -79.18 -109.53 -70.90
C ASN A 77 -78.28 -110.41 -71.79
N SER A 78 -76.96 -110.21 -71.78
CA SER A 78 -75.99 -111.09 -72.46
C SER A 78 -74.85 -111.51 -71.53
N PHE A 79 -74.18 -112.62 -71.85
CA PHE A 79 -73.06 -113.17 -71.09
C PHE A 79 -71.82 -113.26 -71.96
N ILE A 80 -70.65 -112.95 -71.39
CA ILE A 80 -69.36 -113.21 -72.05
C ILE A 80 -68.92 -114.63 -71.68
N ILE A 81 -68.77 -115.49 -72.68
CA ILE A 81 -68.32 -116.88 -72.53
C ILE A 81 -67.07 -117.08 -73.39
N GLY A 82 -66.09 -117.84 -72.90
CA GLY A 82 -64.91 -118.23 -73.68
C GLY A 82 -65.33 -119.08 -74.88
N SER A 83 -65.02 -118.64 -76.10
CA SER A 83 -65.32 -119.39 -77.34
C SER A 83 -64.17 -120.31 -77.78
N SER A 84 -62.96 -120.09 -77.25
CA SER A 84 -61.78 -120.95 -77.42
C SER A 84 -60.75 -120.66 -76.33
N ALA A 85 -59.59 -121.33 -76.35
CA ALA A 85 -58.49 -121.11 -75.41
C ALA A 85 -57.89 -119.68 -75.45
N THR A 86 -58.20 -118.87 -76.48
CA THR A 86 -57.63 -117.53 -76.65
C THR A 86 -58.66 -116.45 -76.99
N SER A 87 -59.97 -116.72 -76.93
CA SER A 87 -61.01 -115.76 -77.33
C SER A 87 -62.31 -115.80 -76.53
N PHE A 88 -62.91 -114.63 -76.29
CA PHE A 88 -64.21 -114.45 -75.63
C PHE A 88 -65.27 -113.92 -76.61
N THR A 89 -66.53 -114.34 -76.44
CA THR A 89 -67.67 -113.84 -77.24
C THR A 89 -68.88 -113.52 -76.36
N VAL A 90 -69.71 -112.57 -76.80
CA VAL A 90 -70.99 -112.25 -76.15
C VAL A 90 -72.07 -113.20 -76.67
N LYS A 91 -72.77 -113.88 -75.75
CA LYS A 91 -73.83 -114.86 -76.02
C LYS A 91 -75.13 -114.47 -75.31
N SER A 92 -76.26 -114.73 -75.96
CA SER A 92 -77.59 -114.52 -75.37
C SER A 92 -77.91 -115.59 -74.33
N PRO A 93 -78.87 -115.36 -73.40
CA PRO A 93 -79.23 -116.32 -72.36
C PRO A 93 -79.76 -117.63 -72.95
N ALA A 94 -80.37 -117.58 -74.15
CA ALA A 94 -80.81 -118.76 -74.88
C ALA A 94 -79.64 -119.61 -75.39
N GLU A 95 -78.60 -118.97 -75.94
CA GLU A 95 -77.39 -119.66 -76.39
C GLU A 95 -76.60 -120.25 -75.22
N VAL A 96 -76.55 -119.56 -74.07
CA VAL A 96 -75.87 -120.05 -72.86
C VAL A 96 -76.59 -121.27 -72.27
N ARG A 97 -77.93 -121.28 -72.27
CA ARG A 97 -78.71 -122.46 -71.87
C ARG A 97 -78.43 -123.68 -72.76
N ALA A 98 -78.26 -123.47 -74.06
CA ALA A 98 -77.91 -124.52 -75.01
C ALA A 98 -76.49 -125.08 -74.77
N ILE A 99 -75.52 -124.22 -74.46
CA ILE A 99 -74.13 -124.64 -74.15
C ILE A 99 -74.05 -125.40 -72.82
N LEU A 100 -74.85 -124.99 -71.82
CA LEU A 100 -74.84 -125.59 -70.47
C LEU A 100 -75.84 -126.76 -70.31
N GLY A 101 -76.60 -127.11 -71.35
CA GLY A 101 -77.50 -128.27 -71.34
C GLY A 101 -78.69 -128.17 -70.38
N VAL A 102 -79.12 -126.96 -70.01
CA VAL A 102 -80.20 -126.74 -69.02
C VAL A 102 -81.38 -126.00 -69.65
N THR A 103 -82.59 -126.58 -69.57
CA THR A 103 -83.80 -126.06 -70.24
C THR A 103 -84.74 -125.24 -69.36
N ASP A 104 -84.68 -125.34 -68.02
CA ASP A 104 -85.74 -124.80 -67.13
C ASP A 104 -85.26 -123.84 -66.02
N VAL A 105 -84.22 -123.01 -66.27
CA VAL A 105 -83.80 -121.95 -65.32
C VAL A 105 -83.85 -120.57 -65.98
N ASP A 106 -84.69 -119.67 -65.46
CA ASP A 106 -84.76 -118.25 -65.86
C ASP A 106 -83.72 -117.41 -65.10
N ILE A 107 -82.91 -116.67 -65.87
CA ILE A 107 -81.75 -115.90 -65.42
C ILE A 107 -81.81 -114.44 -65.91
N SER A 108 -82.99 -113.93 -66.28
CA SER A 108 -83.18 -112.54 -66.70
C SER A 108 -83.70 -111.64 -65.54
N GLY A 109 -83.01 -110.53 -65.23
CA GLY A 109 -83.57 -109.44 -64.40
C GLY A 109 -83.02 -109.18 -62.98
N LYS A 110 -81.86 -109.71 -62.56
CA LYS A 110 -81.35 -109.56 -61.18
C LYS A 110 -80.53 -108.28 -60.85
N GLN A 111 -80.52 -107.23 -61.70
CA GLN A 111 -79.55 -106.12 -61.51
C GLN A 111 -80.09 -104.75 -61.00
N ASN A 112 -81.38 -104.40 -61.03
CA ASN A 112 -81.79 -103.00 -60.71
C ASN A 112 -82.95 -102.82 -59.69
N ALA A 113 -82.70 -102.99 -58.39
CA ALA A 113 -83.50 -102.38 -57.33
C ALA A 113 -82.71 -102.22 -56.01
N SER A 114 -82.32 -101.00 -55.61
CA SER A 114 -81.77 -100.71 -54.27
C SER A 114 -82.29 -99.36 -53.70
N PRO A 115 -82.98 -99.37 -52.54
CA PRO A 115 -83.52 -98.17 -51.86
C PRO A 115 -82.48 -97.17 -51.33
N LEU A 116 -81.20 -97.52 -51.28
CA LEU A 116 -80.15 -96.70 -50.65
C LEU A 116 -79.70 -95.50 -51.49
N LEU A 117 -80.00 -95.47 -52.80
CA LEU A 117 -79.63 -94.35 -53.67
C LEU A 117 -80.63 -93.18 -53.64
N ASP A 118 -81.87 -93.40 -53.23
CA ASP A 118 -82.94 -92.38 -53.24
C ASP A 118 -82.77 -91.36 -52.09
N SER A 119 -82.16 -91.78 -50.98
CA SER A 119 -81.88 -90.90 -49.82
C SER A 119 -80.81 -89.85 -50.11
N ILE A 120 -79.84 -90.14 -50.98
CA ILE A 120 -78.74 -89.22 -51.33
C ILE A 120 -79.25 -88.06 -52.20
N SER A 121 -80.24 -88.29 -53.08
CA SER A 121 -80.79 -87.26 -53.97
C SER A 121 -81.62 -86.18 -53.28
N SER A 122 -81.98 -86.36 -51.99
CA SER A 122 -82.80 -85.40 -51.22
C SER A 122 -82.01 -84.47 -50.28
N LEU A 123 -80.67 -84.59 -50.23
CA LEU A 123 -79.83 -83.78 -49.35
C LEU A 123 -79.41 -82.45 -49.99
N THR A 124 -79.63 -81.33 -49.29
CA THR A 124 -79.18 -79.97 -49.70
C THR A 124 -78.09 -79.44 -48.75
N PRO A 125 -76.79 -79.71 -49.01
CA PRO A 125 -75.72 -79.23 -48.13
C PRO A 125 -75.53 -77.71 -48.21
N THR A 126 -75.48 -77.04 -47.06
CA THR A 126 -75.01 -75.65 -46.89
C THR A 126 -73.60 -75.61 -46.30
N SER A 127 -72.92 -74.45 -46.36
CA SER A 127 -71.56 -74.29 -45.82
C SER A 127 -71.49 -74.72 -44.35
N GLY A 128 -70.54 -75.60 -44.02
CA GLY A 128 -70.37 -76.14 -42.67
C GLY A 128 -71.22 -77.39 -42.34
N MET A 129 -71.86 -78.01 -43.32
CA MET A 129 -72.58 -79.30 -43.17
C MET A 129 -71.80 -80.45 -43.81
N PHE A 130 -71.76 -81.62 -43.15
CA PHE A 130 -71.11 -82.83 -43.63
C PHE A 130 -72.14 -83.96 -43.80
N VAL A 131 -72.02 -84.75 -44.87
CA VAL A 131 -72.85 -85.94 -45.07
C VAL A 131 -72.28 -87.08 -44.24
N MET A 132 -73.10 -87.65 -43.36
CA MET A 132 -72.76 -88.79 -42.51
C MET A 132 -73.87 -89.85 -42.61
N SER A 133 -73.54 -91.12 -42.38
CA SER A 133 -74.55 -92.18 -42.29
C SER A 133 -75.11 -92.29 -40.87
N ASP A 134 -76.41 -92.50 -40.75
CA ASP A 134 -77.07 -92.94 -39.52
C ASP A 134 -77.87 -94.25 -39.73
N ALA A 135 -78.58 -94.70 -38.70
CA ALA A 135 -79.34 -95.95 -38.71
C ALA A 135 -80.51 -95.97 -39.71
N THR A 136 -80.85 -94.83 -40.33
CA THR A 136 -81.97 -94.67 -41.26
C THR A 136 -81.55 -94.19 -42.66
N GLY A 137 -80.30 -93.80 -42.88
CA GLY A 137 -79.77 -93.41 -44.19
C GLY A 137 -78.59 -92.44 -44.12
N PHE A 138 -78.42 -91.60 -45.14
CA PHE A 138 -77.45 -90.50 -45.13
C PHE A 138 -78.12 -89.21 -44.64
N VAL A 139 -77.51 -88.51 -43.68
CA VAL A 139 -77.99 -87.26 -43.08
C VAL A 139 -76.92 -86.17 -43.09
N LEU A 140 -77.33 -84.90 -43.08
CA LEU A 140 -76.44 -83.76 -42.96
C LEU A 140 -76.21 -83.39 -41.49
N GLN A 141 -74.96 -83.39 -41.04
CA GLN A 141 -74.56 -83.01 -39.68
C GLN A 141 -73.77 -81.70 -39.67
N SER A 142 -73.99 -80.87 -38.66
CA SER A 142 -73.34 -79.56 -38.53
C SER A 142 -71.87 -79.69 -38.10
N THR A 143 -71.05 -78.70 -38.44
CA THR A 143 -69.61 -78.67 -38.06
C THR A 143 -69.39 -78.82 -36.55
N SER A 144 -70.28 -78.28 -35.70
CA SER A 144 -70.17 -78.45 -34.24
C SER A 144 -70.43 -79.89 -33.80
N THR A 145 -71.46 -80.54 -34.37
CA THR A 145 -71.75 -81.96 -34.12
C THR A 145 -70.61 -82.85 -34.59
N VAL A 146 -70.05 -82.56 -35.78
CA VAL A 146 -68.94 -83.33 -36.37
C VAL A 146 -67.65 -83.16 -35.56
N LYS A 147 -67.32 -81.94 -35.10
CA LYS A 147 -66.18 -81.71 -34.18
C LYS A 147 -66.34 -82.47 -32.87
N SER A 148 -67.58 -82.55 -32.35
CA SER A 148 -67.89 -83.35 -31.16
C SER A 148 -67.73 -84.86 -31.41
N ILE A 149 -68.18 -85.37 -32.55
CA ILE A 149 -68.03 -86.80 -32.92
C ILE A 149 -66.56 -87.17 -33.13
N LEU A 150 -65.77 -86.27 -33.73
CA LEU A 150 -64.35 -86.49 -34.03
C LEU A 150 -63.41 -86.08 -32.87
N ASN A 151 -63.94 -85.72 -31.70
CA ASN A 151 -63.16 -85.28 -30.54
C ASN A 151 -62.17 -84.13 -30.83
N ILE A 152 -62.51 -83.19 -31.71
CA ILE A 152 -61.66 -82.03 -32.02
C ILE A 152 -61.87 -80.95 -30.93
N PRO A 153 -60.86 -80.58 -30.12
CA PRO A 153 -61.00 -79.58 -29.06
C PRO A 153 -61.25 -78.17 -29.63
N ASP A 154 -62.13 -77.39 -28.99
CA ASP A 154 -62.37 -75.98 -29.33
C ASP A 154 -61.60 -75.05 -28.41
N TYR A 155 -60.55 -74.41 -28.94
CA TYR A 155 -59.68 -73.50 -28.19
C TYR A 155 -60.16 -72.04 -28.18
N ALA A 156 -61.35 -71.74 -28.72
CA ALA A 156 -61.84 -70.36 -28.84
C ALA A 156 -61.99 -69.63 -27.49
N SER A 157 -62.36 -70.34 -26.43
CA SER A 157 -62.47 -69.78 -25.07
C SER A 157 -61.11 -69.41 -24.47
N ASP A 158 -60.10 -70.24 -24.71
CA ASP A 158 -58.74 -70.02 -24.19
C ASP A 158 -58.08 -68.83 -24.91
N ILE A 159 -58.28 -68.72 -26.22
CA ILE A 159 -57.81 -67.59 -27.03
C ILE A 159 -58.45 -66.28 -26.56
N SER A 160 -59.76 -66.29 -26.30
CA SER A 160 -60.49 -65.10 -25.81
C SER A 160 -59.98 -64.66 -24.42
N THR A 161 -59.68 -65.63 -23.55
CA THR A 161 -59.14 -65.37 -22.21
C THR A 161 -57.73 -64.79 -22.29
N LEU A 162 -56.88 -65.30 -23.18
CA LEU A 162 -55.52 -64.78 -23.39
C LEU A 162 -55.54 -63.34 -23.92
N GLN A 163 -56.45 -63.01 -24.83
CA GLN A 163 -56.61 -61.65 -25.37
C GLN A 163 -57.06 -60.64 -24.29
N ALA A 164 -57.94 -61.06 -23.37
CA ALA A 164 -58.34 -60.23 -22.24
C ALA A 164 -57.18 -59.98 -21.26
N ASN A 165 -56.36 -60.99 -20.99
CA ASN A 165 -55.17 -60.87 -20.15
C ASN A 165 -54.09 -59.95 -20.78
N VAL A 166 -53.91 -60.02 -22.10
CA VAL A 166 -52.98 -59.11 -22.81
C VAL A 166 -53.46 -57.66 -22.75
N SER A 167 -54.77 -57.43 -22.93
CA SER A 167 -55.36 -56.08 -22.87
C SER A 167 -55.24 -55.45 -21.48
N THR A 168 -55.46 -56.24 -20.43
CA THR A 168 -55.29 -55.79 -19.03
C THR A 168 -53.82 -55.52 -18.69
N LEU A 169 -52.90 -56.35 -19.16
CA LEU A 169 -51.47 -56.12 -18.98
C LEU A 169 -50.99 -54.83 -19.68
N GLN A 170 -51.48 -54.55 -20.90
CA GLN A 170 -51.18 -53.30 -21.61
C GLN A 170 -51.68 -52.07 -20.84
N GLY A 171 -52.89 -52.13 -20.25
CA GLY A 171 -53.42 -51.08 -19.39
C GLY A 171 -52.56 -50.83 -18.14
N ASN A 172 -52.13 -51.91 -17.48
CA ASN A 172 -51.26 -51.82 -16.30
C ASN A 172 -49.87 -51.24 -16.64
N VAL A 173 -49.29 -51.61 -17.78
CA VAL A 173 -48.00 -51.05 -18.25
C VAL A 173 -48.13 -49.56 -18.54
N SER A 174 -49.24 -49.13 -19.16
CA SER A 174 -49.51 -47.71 -19.45
C SER A 174 -49.65 -46.87 -18.17
N THR A 175 -50.36 -47.38 -17.15
CA THR A 175 -50.51 -46.66 -15.86
C THR A 175 -49.22 -46.63 -15.06
N LEU A 176 -48.41 -47.69 -15.11
CA LEU A 176 -47.09 -47.73 -14.49
C LEU A 176 -46.13 -46.71 -15.14
N GLN A 177 -46.14 -46.62 -16.47
CA GLN A 177 -45.34 -45.64 -17.22
C GLN A 177 -45.73 -44.20 -16.85
N LEU A 178 -47.02 -43.90 -16.75
CA LEU A 178 -47.53 -42.58 -16.33
C LEU A 178 -47.14 -42.23 -14.88
N THR A 179 -47.19 -43.21 -13.98
CA THR A 179 -46.85 -43.03 -12.55
C THR A 179 -45.35 -42.82 -12.32
N ILE A 180 -44.50 -43.48 -13.11
CA ILE A 180 -43.04 -43.30 -13.04
C ILE A 180 -42.65 -41.94 -13.63
N SER A 181 -43.23 -41.54 -14.77
CA SER A 181 -42.95 -40.24 -15.41
C SER A 181 -43.35 -39.04 -14.54
N THR A 182 -44.33 -39.19 -13.65
CA THR A 182 -44.79 -38.12 -12.75
C THR A 182 -43.99 -38.02 -11.45
N LYS A 183 -43.20 -39.04 -11.09
CA LYS A 183 -42.41 -39.04 -9.86
C LYS A 183 -40.92 -38.74 -10.06
N GLN A 184 -40.42 -38.74 -11.30
CA GLN A 184 -38.97 -38.72 -11.52
C GLN A 184 -38.33 -37.38 -11.90
N ASP A 185 -38.93 -36.43 -12.65
CA ASP A 185 -38.08 -35.34 -13.21
C ASP A 185 -38.73 -33.96 -13.44
N ALA A 186 -39.74 -33.54 -12.68
CA ALA A 186 -40.25 -32.18 -12.79
C ALA A 186 -40.52 -31.55 -11.42
N LEU A 187 -39.49 -30.91 -10.85
CA LEU A 187 -39.71 -29.87 -9.85
C LEU A 187 -40.43 -28.70 -10.54
N THR A 188 -41.75 -28.72 -10.48
CA THR A 188 -42.57 -27.64 -11.05
C THR A 188 -42.45 -26.37 -10.22
N THR A 189 -42.71 -25.21 -10.84
CA THR A 189 -42.68 -23.90 -10.17
C THR A 189 -43.72 -23.75 -9.04
N SER A 190 -44.62 -24.71 -8.86
CA SER A 190 -45.76 -24.65 -7.93
C SER A 190 -45.58 -25.43 -6.62
N SER A 191 -44.50 -26.22 -6.45
CA SER A 191 -44.30 -27.03 -5.23
C SER A 191 -42.86 -26.95 -4.71
N PRO A 192 -42.62 -26.59 -3.43
CA PRO A 192 -41.28 -26.54 -2.87
C PRO A 192 -40.65 -27.94 -2.79
N LEU A 193 -39.36 -28.04 -3.11
CA LEU A 193 -38.59 -29.27 -2.92
C LEU A 193 -38.31 -29.47 -1.42
N SER A 194 -39.11 -30.28 -0.75
CA SER A 194 -38.94 -30.63 0.66
C SER A 194 -38.16 -31.93 0.83
N VAL A 195 -36.84 -31.86 0.75
CA VAL A 195 -35.93 -33.00 0.98
C VAL A 195 -34.96 -32.71 2.13
N ALA A 196 -34.51 -33.75 2.83
CA ALA A 196 -33.57 -33.61 3.94
C ALA A 196 -32.17 -33.17 3.47
N THR A 197 -31.72 -33.71 2.33
CA THR A 197 -30.39 -33.44 1.76
C THR A 197 -30.49 -33.33 0.25
N ILE A 198 -29.77 -32.36 -0.33
CA ILE A 198 -29.55 -32.25 -1.77
C ILE A 198 -28.07 -32.51 -2.02
N THR A 199 -27.75 -33.57 -2.76
CA THR A 199 -26.40 -33.89 -3.21
C THR A 199 -26.35 -33.75 -4.73
N SER A 200 -25.48 -32.88 -5.24
CA SER A 200 -25.19 -32.82 -6.68
C SER A 200 -23.92 -33.61 -6.97
N ASN A 201 -24.00 -34.57 -7.89
CA ASN A 201 -22.90 -35.49 -8.21
C ASN A 201 -21.91 -34.94 -9.24
N ASP A 202 -22.23 -33.81 -9.87
CA ASP A 202 -21.29 -33.13 -10.77
C ASP A 202 -20.17 -32.50 -9.94
N THR A 203 -18.93 -32.91 -10.18
CA THR A 203 -17.74 -32.41 -9.47
C THR A 203 -17.07 -31.24 -10.19
N THR A 204 -17.70 -30.71 -11.25
CA THR A 204 -17.17 -29.58 -12.01
C THR A 204 -17.32 -28.28 -11.22
N ASP A 205 -16.20 -27.61 -10.97
CA ASP A 205 -16.18 -26.30 -10.32
C ASP A 205 -17.01 -25.28 -11.11
N SER A 206 -17.80 -24.48 -10.38
CA SER A 206 -18.52 -23.35 -10.96
C SER A 206 -17.55 -22.20 -11.26
N THR A 207 -17.50 -21.75 -12.52
CA THR A 207 -16.68 -20.59 -12.94
C THR A 207 -17.52 -19.32 -13.17
N SER A 208 -18.85 -19.47 -13.19
CA SER A 208 -19.85 -18.42 -13.38
C SER A 208 -21.21 -18.82 -12.79
N ALA A 209 -22.13 -17.86 -12.62
CA ALA A 209 -23.47 -18.10 -12.10
C ALA A 209 -24.34 -19.07 -12.95
N SER A 210 -23.92 -19.38 -14.18
CA SER A 210 -24.61 -20.29 -15.11
C SER A 210 -23.90 -21.64 -15.28
N THR A 211 -22.85 -21.92 -14.50
CA THR A 211 -22.05 -23.14 -14.58
C THR A 211 -21.95 -23.84 -13.22
N GLY A 212 -21.75 -25.15 -13.22
CA GLY A 212 -21.53 -25.95 -12.02
C GLY A 212 -22.76 -26.72 -11.53
N ALA A 213 -22.51 -27.53 -10.52
CA ALA A 213 -23.36 -28.61 -10.06
C ALA A 213 -24.68 -28.18 -9.39
N LEU A 214 -24.73 -26.99 -8.78
CA LEU A 214 -25.94 -26.44 -8.13
C LEU A 214 -26.09 -24.96 -8.51
N GLN A 215 -27.14 -24.63 -9.26
CA GLN A 215 -27.45 -23.26 -9.69
C GLN A 215 -28.76 -22.78 -9.06
N VAL A 216 -28.74 -21.63 -8.38
CA VAL A 216 -29.91 -21.04 -7.72
C VAL A 216 -30.18 -19.64 -8.27
N LYS A 217 -31.04 -19.54 -9.30
CA LYS A 217 -31.28 -18.29 -10.04
C LYS A 217 -31.91 -17.17 -9.19
N GLY A 218 -32.70 -17.52 -8.17
CA GLY A 218 -33.34 -16.56 -7.26
C GLY A 218 -32.49 -16.16 -6.04
N GLY A 219 -31.24 -16.64 -5.96
CA GLY A 219 -30.40 -16.53 -4.77
C GLY A 219 -30.63 -17.66 -3.76
N ALA A 220 -29.58 -17.97 -2.98
CA ALA A 220 -29.63 -19.03 -1.96
C ALA A 220 -29.77 -18.43 -0.56
N GLY A 221 -30.89 -18.71 0.12
CA GLY A 221 -31.08 -18.37 1.53
C GLY A 221 -30.50 -19.46 2.44
N ILE A 222 -29.42 -19.17 3.16
CA ILE A 222 -28.80 -20.11 4.11
C ILE A 222 -29.06 -19.60 5.53
N ALA A 223 -29.97 -20.26 6.26
CA ALA A 223 -30.34 -19.85 7.62
C ALA A 223 -29.25 -20.14 8.69
N LYS A 224 -28.30 -21.02 8.36
CA LYS A 224 -27.19 -21.42 9.23
C LYS A 224 -25.86 -21.08 8.54
N LYS A 225 -24.81 -21.89 8.76
CA LYS A 225 -23.48 -21.65 8.16
C LYS A 225 -23.42 -22.27 6.76
N LEU A 226 -22.80 -21.56 5.82
CA LEU A 226 -22.30 -22.13 4.57
C LEU A 226 -20.85 -22.58 4.81
N TRP A 227 -20.54 -23.84 4.51
CA TRP A 227 -19.18 -24.38 4.60
C TRP A 227 -18.64 -24.65 3.20
N VAL A 228 -17.47 -24.09 2.86
CA VAL A 228 -16.79 -24.29 1.58
C VAL A 228 -15.42 -24.91 1.87
N SER A 229 -15.19 -26.13 1.40
CA SER A 229 -13.91 -26.83 1.56
C SER A 229 -12.90 -26.50 0.45
N GLY A 230 -13.38 -25.95 -0.68
CA GLY A 230 -12.54 -25.50 -1.78
C GLY A 230 -11.70 -24.27 -1.41
N ALA A 231 -10.66 -24.00 -2.19
CA ALA A 231 -9.70 -22.93 -1.90
C ALA A 231 -10.30 -21.52 -1.91
N GLN A 232 -11.45 -21.31 -2.57
CA GLN A 232 -12.03 -19.99 -2.83
C GLN A 232 -13.57 -20.01 -2.82
N MET A 233 -14.17 -18.96 -2.26
CA MET A 233 -15.59 -18.62 -2.42
C MET A 233 -15.67 -17.29 -3.19
N THR A 234 -16.31 -17.29 -4.35
CA THR A 234 -16.39 -16.11 -5.24
C THR A 234 -17.78 -15.49 -5.19
N ILE A 235 -17.89 -14.20 -4.84
CA ILE A 235 -19.14 -13.41 -4.84
C ILE A 235 -19.01 -12.27 -5.85
N GLN A 236 -19.78 -12.30 -6.94
CA GLN A 236 -19.74 -11.30 -8.02
C GLN A 236 -20.95 -10.34 -7.93
N ASN A 237 -20.95 -9.40 -6.98
CA ASN A 237 -21.91 -8.28 -6.94
C ASN A 237 -21.36 -7.13 -6.04
N THR A 238 -21.64 -5.89 -6.42
CA THR A 238 -21.21 -4.64 -5.72
C THR A 238 -21.83 -4.43 -4.33
N ASN A 239 -22.85 -5.20 -3.93
CA ASN A 239 -23.54 -5.03 -2.64
C ASN A 239 -23.33 -6.25 -1.73
N TYR A 240 -22.19 -6.29 -1.04
CA TYR A 240 -21.96 -7.20 0.08
C TYR A 240 -22.33 -6.50 1.40
N SER A 241 -23.53 -6.75 1.92
CA SER A 241 -24.00 -6.17 3.18
C SER A 241 -23.95 -7.22 4.30
N VAL A 242 -22.94 -7.15 5.15
CA VAL A 242 -22.98 -7.80 6.48
C VAL A 242 -23.90 -6.97 7.37
N GLY A 243 -25.01 -7.56 7.84
CA GLY A 243 -25.92 -6.88 8.76
C GLY A 243 -25.20 -6.41 10.04
N GLN A 244 -25.71 -5.33 10.65
CA GLN A 244 -25.05 -4.45 11.65
C GLN A 244 -24.44 -5.09 12.92
N THR A 245 -24.45 -6.42 13.06
CA THR A 245 -23.90 -7.16 14.21
C THR A 245 -22.97 -8.31 13.83
N ASN A 246 -22.69 -8.55 12.54
CA ASN A 246 -21.90 -9.71 12.11
C ASN A 246 -20.56 -9.29 11.49
N THR A 247 -19.46 -9.74 12.09
CA THR A 247 -18.10 -9.58 11.56
C THR A 247 -17.84 -10.57 10.42
N LEU A 248 -17.36 -10.09 9.28
CA LEU A 248 -16.77 -10.94 8.24
C LEU A 248 -15.37 -11.39 8.70
N MET A 249 -15.28 -12.56 9.34
CA MET A 249 -14.00 -13.13 9.79
C MET A 249 -13.44 -14.05 8.71
N PHE A 250 -12.33 -13.66 8.08
CA PHE A 250 -11.51 -14.56 7.27
C PHE A 250 -10.44 -15.20 8.17
N SER A 251 -10.53 -16.51 8.41
CA SER A 251 -9.49 -17.29 9.10
C SER A 251 -8.90 -18.30 8.13
N HIS A 252 -7.60 -18.20 7.87
CA HIS A 252 -6.89 -19.09 6.94
C HIS A 252 -5.59 -19.61 7.58
N ALA A 253 -5.40 -20.93 7.60
CA ALA A 253 -4.32 -21.57 8.35
C ALA A 253 -2.98 -21.69 7.60
N THR A 254 -2.93 -21.46 6.27
CA THR A 254 -1.78 -21.92 5.45
C THR A 254 -1.30 -20.98 4.32
N GLN A 255 -1.99 -19.88 3.98
CA GLN A 255 -1.50 -18.92 2.96
C GLN A 255 -1.71 -17.45 3.39
N ASN A 256 -0.64 -16.66 3.33
CA ASN A 256 -0.46 -15.34 3.96
C ASN A 256 -1.05 -14.14 3.18
N ILE A 257 -2.13 -14.31 2.42
CA ILE A 257 -2.71 -13.19 1.64
C ILE A 257 -4.23 -13.21 1.72
N CYS A 258 -4.78 -12.47 2.69
CA CYS A 258 -6.16 -11.99 2.65
C CYS A 258 -6.18 -10.65 1.92
N TYR A 259 -6.68 -10.63 0.68
CA TYR A 259 -6.87 -9.41 -0.10
C TYR A 259 -8.33 -8.97 -0.02
N ILE A 260 -8.62 -7.99 0.84
CA ILE A 260 -9.95 -7.38 0.93
C ILE A 260 -9.90 -6.06 0.18
N GLN A 261 -10.38 -6.03 -1.06
CA GLN A 261 -10.57 -4.80 -1.83
C GLN A 261 -12.04 -4.39 -1.74
N SER A 262 -12.39 -3.57 -0.75
CA SER A 262 -13.70 -2.92 -0.68
C SER A 262 -13.67 -1.61 -1.48
N TYR A 263 -14.21 -1.63 -2.70
CA TYR A 263 -14.48 -0.40 -3.45
C TYR A 263 -15.93 0.03 -3.18
N LEU A 264 -16.12 0.98 -2.27
CA LEU A 264 -17.42 1.60 -2.04
C LEU A 264 -17.43 3.01 -2.68
N PRO A 265 -18.16 3.22 -3.79
CA PRO A 265 -18.45 4.57 -4.26
C PRO A 265 -19.44 5.22 -3.28
N GLY A 266 -18.97 6.18 -2.48
CA GLY A 266 -19.79 6.98 -1.56
C GLY A 266 -19.34 6.89 -0.09
N SER A 267 -19.59 7.97 0.66
CA SER A 267 -19.14 8.25 2.04
C SER A 267 -19.61 7.25 3.12
N ASN A 268 -19.20 6.00 3.06
CA ASN A 268 -19.39 5.04 4.13
C ASN A 268 -18.04 4.45 4.57
N ASN A 269 -17.71 4.63 5.85
CA ASN A 269 -16.53 4.05 6.48
C ASN A 269 -16.66 2.53 6.53
N VAL A 270 -15.61 1.81 6.14
CA VAL A 270 -15.49 0.36 6.35
C VAL A 270 -14.41 0.14 7.40
N ASP A 271 -14.79 -0.42 8.56
CA ASP A 271 -13.84 -0.86 9.56
C ASP A 271 -13.18 -2.17 9.10
N LEU A 272 -12.05 -2.09 8.39
CA LEU A 272 -11.21 -3.25 8.09
C LEU A 272 -10.28 -3.54 9.27
N ASN A 273 -10.62 -4.55 10.08
CA ASN A 273 -9.75 -5.02 11.15
C ASN A 273 -8.80 -6.12 10.63
N PHE A 274 -7.55 -5.75 10.34
CA PHE A 274 -6.51 -6.71 9.93
C PHE A 274 -5.88 -7.37 11.15
N PHE A 275 -6.33 -8.57 11.51
CA PHE A 275 -5.66 -9.40 12.50
C PHE A 275 -4.48 -10.13 11.88
N VAL A 276 -3.27 -9.71 12.26
CA VAL A 276 -2.03 -10.35 11.83
C VAL A 276 -1.58 -11.27 12.98
N GLY A 277 -1.69 -12.58 12.79
CA GLY A 277 -1.41 -13.58 13.83
C GLY A 277 0.04 -13.53 14.33
N SER A 278 0.27 -14.03 15.55
CA SER A 278 1.54 -14.00 16.29
C SER A 278 2.73 -14.73 15.63
N SER A 279 2.55 -15.29 14.44
CA SER A 279 3.58 -16.02 13.69
C SER A 279 3.89 -15.32 12.37
N ASN A 280 4.89 -14.43 12.38
CA ASN A 280 5.60 -13.88 11.21
C ASN A 280 4.74 -13.37 10.04
N SER A 281 3.51 -12.95 10.30
CA SER A 281 2.75 -12.21 9.32
C SER A 281 3.04 -10.72 9.55
N SER A 282 3.42 -10.02 8.51
CA SER A 282 3.60 -8.56 8.53
C SER A 282 2.78 -7.99 7.39
N ILE A 283 2.13 -6.86 7.62
CA ILE A 283 1.55 -6.08 6.53
C ILE A 283 2.74 -5.46 5.79
N ARG A 284 3.13 -6.07 4.65
CA ARG A 284 4.26 -5.60 3.84
C ARG A 284 4.08 -4.15 3.37
N SER A 285 2.84 -3.77 3.07
CA SER A 285 2.49 -2.41 2.64
C SER A 285 1.01 -2.16 2.91
N MET A 286 0.71 -1.04 3.56
CA MET A 286 -0.63 -0.48 3.64
C MET A 286 -0.64 0.78 2.77
N VAL A 287 -1.50 0.81 1.74
CA VAL A 287 -1.67 1.97 0.87
C VAL A 287 -3.07 2.53 1.11
N LEU A 288 -3.16 3.67 1.79
CA LEU A 288 -4.42 4.35 2.10
C LEU A 288 -4.64 5.48 1.08
N ASN A 289 -5.31 5.18 -0.03
CA ASN A 289 -5.66 6.16 -1.06
C ASN A 289 -7.09 6.66 -0.86
N GLY A 290 -7.30 7.56 0.11
CA GLY A 290 -8.59 8.23 0.30
C GLY A 290 -8.80 9.39 -0.67
N ALA A 291 -10.05 9.69 -1.04
CA ALA A 291 -10.40 10.83 -1.92
C ALA A 291 -10.01 12.21 -1.36
N THR A 292 -9.77 12.30 -0.05
CA THR A 292 -9.30 13.52 0.65
C THR A 292 -7.81 13.47 1.05
N GLY A 293 -7.12 12.34 0.83
CA GLY A 293 -5.69 12.19 1.14
C GLY A 293 -5.32 12.10 2.63
N ILE A 294 -6.28 11.92 3.55
CA ILE A 294 -6.05 11.87 5.01
C ILE A 294 -6.41 10.48 5.56
N ALA A 295 -5.49 9.88 6.32
CA ALA A 295 -5.75 8.68 7.14
C ALA A 295 -6.16 9.09 8.56
N TYR A 296 -7.32 8.64 9.03
CA TYR A 296 -7.81 8.89 10.39
C TYR A 296 -7.57 7.64 11.27
N PHE A 297 -6.89 7.83 12.40
CA PHE A 297 -6.65 6.77 13.38
C PHE A 297 -7.35 7.14 14.69
N ASP A 298 -8.35 6.35 15.10
CA ASP A 298 -9.14 6.57 16.33
C ASP A 298 -8.32 6.40 17.61
N ARG A 299 -7.14 5.79 17.50
CA ARG A 299 -6.20 5.51 18.60
C ARG A 299 -4.80 5.97 18.22
N GLY A 300 -3.83 5.74 19.12
CA GLY A 300 -2.43 6.04 18.85
C GLY A 300 -1.82 5.16 17.75
N ILE A 301 -0.85 5.72 17.03
CA ILE A 301 0.03 5.01 16.11
C ILE A 301 1.31 4.66 16.88
N VAL A 302 1.72 3.39 16.84
CA VAL A 302 3.01 2.94 17.39
C VAL A 302 3.90 2.51 16.24
N VAL A 303 5.04 3.18 16.07
CA VAL A 303 6.08 2.81 15.12
C VAL A 303 7.22 2.17 15.91
N SER A 304 7.42 0.85 15.76
CA SER A 304 8.33 0.06 16.61
C SER A 304 9.70 -0.23 16.01
N SER A 305 9.98 0.24 14.78
CA SER A 305 11.31 0.08 14.19
C SER A 305 12.34 0.88 14.99
N THR A 306 13.46 0.24 15.32
CA THR A 306 14.57 0.82 16.09
C THR A 306 15.67 1.40 15.19
N THR A 307 15.42 1.54 13.89
CA THR A 307 16.39 2.11 12.95
C THR A 307 16.42 3.63 13.07
N ASP A 308 17.57 4.19 13.44
CA ASP A 308 17.78 5.63 13.50
C ASP A 308 17.58 6.29 12.13
N SER A 309 17.00 7.49 12.13
CA SER A 309 16.93 8.33 10.94
C SER A 309 18.21 9.15 10.82
N THR A 310 18.90 9.01 9.69
CA THR A 310 20.11 9.77 9.34
C THR A 310 19.87 10.73 8.16
N SER A 311 18.69 10.65 7.53
CA SER A 311 18.20 11.47 6.44
C SER A 311 16.68 11.36 6.33
N ILE A 312 16.03 12.22 5.54
CA ILE A 312 14.58 12.14 5.28
C ILE A 312 14.12 10.84 4.59
N MET A 313 15.05 10.03 4.07
CA MET A 313 14.78 8.77 3.39
C MET A 313 15.10 7.54 4.25
N THR A 314 15.54 7.74 5.50
CA THR A 314 15.92 6.66 6.41
C THR A 314 15.15 6.76 7.73
N GLY A 315 14.95 5.61 8.38
CA GLY A 315 14.30 5.52 9.68
C GLY A 315 12.84 5.06 9.63
N ALA A 316 12.25 5.02 10.82
CA ALA A 316 10.99 4.33 11.10
C ALA A 316 9.72 5.07 10.64
N LEU A 317 9.71 6.41 10.73
CA LEU A 317 8.62 7.28 10.29
C LEU A 317 9.18 8.27 9.27
N GLN A 318 8.71 8.18 8.02
CA GLN A 318 9.07 9.09 6.94
C GLN A 318 7.82 9.83 6.48
N VAL A 319 7.90 11.16 6.41
CA VAL A 319 6.79 12.02 6.00
C VAL A 319 7.33 12.96 4.91
N ALA A 320 6.84 12.83 3.68
CA ALA A 320 7.31 13.65 2.55
C ALA A 320 6.85 15.11 2.65
N GLY A 321 5.72 15.35 3.33
CA GLY A 321 5.21 16.68 3.68
C GLY A 321 5.68 17.15 5.06
N GLY A 322 5.02 18.19 5.58
CA GLY A 322 5.24 18.65 6.96
C GLY A 322 4.55 17.75 7.99
N ILE A 323 5.10 17.72 9.20
CA ILE A 323 4.46 17.08 10.36
C ILE A 323 3.71 18.15 11.14
N GLY A 324 2.38 18.02 11.22
CA GLY A 324 1.54 18.87 12.06
C GLY A 324 1.31 18.22 13.43
N VAL A 325 1.71 18.90 14.50
CA VAL A 325 1.50 18.42 15.89
C VAL A 325 0.76 19.51 16.67
N SER A 326 -0.45 19.21 17.13
CA SER A 326 -1.28 20.15 17.91
C SER A 326 -0.87 20.24 19.39
N LYS A 327 -0.06 19.29 19.85
CA LYS A 327 0.46 19.17 21.21
C LYS A 327 1.99 19.09 21.17
N ASN A 328 2.60 18.39 22.13
CA ASN A 328 4.05 18.34 22.29
C ASN A 328 4.69 17.21 21.47
N ILE A 329 5.95 17.41 21.09
CA ILE A 329 6.86 16.36 20.62
C ILE A 329 7.82 16.05 21.76
N PHE A 330 7.89 14.78 22.18
CA PHE A 330 8.86 14.31 23.16
C PHE A 330 9.86 13.38 22.47
N ALA A 331 11.11 13.83 22.32
CA ALA A 331 12.20 13.04 21.77
C ALA A 331 13.11 12.57 22.91
N GLY A 332 13.42 11.27 22.95
CA GLY A 332 14.39 10.73 23.92
C GLY A 332 15.85 11.08 23.60
N GLY A 333 16.13 11.42 22.33
CA GLY A 333 17.39 11.98 21.86
C GLY A 333 17.18 13.36 21.23
N ASP A 334 18.05 13.72 20.28
CA ASP A 334 18.04 15.05 19.67
C ASP A 334 16.94 15.25 18.62
N LEU A 335 16.42 16.48 18.52
CA LEU A 335 15.63 16.95 17.39
C LEU A 335 16.53 17.68 16.39
N THR A 336 16.86 17.03 15.28
CA THR A 336 17.71 17.59 14.22
C THR A 336 16.87 18.24 13.12
N ILE A 337 17.23 19.47 12.72
CA ILE A 337 16.59 20.21 11.61
C ILE A 337 17.58 20.33 10.43
N GLY A 338 17.26 19.68 9.30
CA GLY A 338 18.09 19.68 8.08
C GLY A 338 18.82 18.36 7.81
N ASN A 339 19.42 18.22 6.62
CA ASN A 339 20.24 17.06 6.24
C ASN A 339 21.74 17.39 6.40
N ASN A 340 22.57 16.37 6.56
CA ASN A 340 24.01 16.44 6.76
C ASN A 340 24.81 17.02 5.56
N ASN A 341 24.17 17.43 4.46
CA ASN A 341 24.91 17.76 3.23
C ASN A 341 24.22 18.76 2.28
N VAL A 342 23.76 19.91 2.77
CA VAL A 342 23.31 21.00 1.87
C VAL A 342 23.81 22.34 2.41
N SER A 343 24.49 23.13 1.56
CA SER A 343 24.93 24.51 1.85
C SER A 343 23.74 25.51 1.92
N GLY A 344 22.60 25.06 2.44
CA GLY A 344 21.38 25.85 2.62
C GLY A 344 21.23 26.35 4.06
N LEU A 345 20.42 27.40 4.24
CA LEU A 345 20.05 27.88 5.57
C LEU A 345 19.07 26.89 6.21
N HIS A 346 19.45 26.30 7.34
CA HIS A 346 18.55 25.58 8.24
C HIS A 346 18.18 26.48 9.40
N SER A 347 16.89 26.54 9.76
CA SER A 347 16.40 27.40 10.83
C SER A 347 15.35 26.70 11.67
N LEU A 348 15.49 26.79 12.98
CA LEU A 348 14.37 26.59 13.91
C LEU A 348 13.63 27.92 14.03
N VAL A 349 12.41 27.96 13.52
CA VAL A 349 11.57 29.17 13.56
C VAL A 349 10.55 29.03 14.68
N VAL A 350 10.77 29.73 15.80
CA VAL A 350 9.79 29.83 16.90
C VAL A 350 8.98 31.11 16.71
N ARG A 351 7.67 31.01 16.49
CA ARG A 351 6.78 32.17 16.29
C ARG A 351 5.58 32.10 17.21
N ASN A 352 5.16 33.24 17.70
CA ASN A 352 3.84 33.46 18.27
C ASN A 352 3.17 34.54 17.42
N THR A 353 2.06 34.20 16.78
CA THR A 353 1.30 35.12 15.91
C THR A 353 0.24 35.91 16.66
N ASP A 354 0.04 35.62 17.95
CA ASP A 354 -0.87 36.36 18.82
C ASP A 354 -0.27 37.74 19.14
N THR A 355 -1.12 38.74 19.37
CA THR A 355 -0.74 40.11 19.74
C THR A 355 -1.14 40.47 21.17
N GLY A 356 -1.68 39.52 21.93
CA GLY A 356 -2.08 39.69 23.32
C GLY A 356 -0.94 40.13 24.25
N THR A 357 -1.31 40.58 25.45
CA THR A 357 -0.41 41.20 26.44
C THR A 357 0.78 40.31 26.87
N ASN A 358 0.65 38.98 26.76
CA ASN A 358 1.71 38.02 27.07
C ASN A 358 2.32 37.34 25.82
N ALA A 359 2.01 37.83 24.62
CA ALA A 359 2.49 37.23 23.39
C ALA A 359 4.02 37.36 23.25
N CYS A 360 4.68 36.21 23.21
CA CYS A 360 6.10 36.06 22.95
C CYS A 360 6.37 34.69 22.33
N SER A 361 7.44 34.60 21.54
CA SER A 361 8.05 33.34 21.13
C SER A 361 9.24 33.07 22.03
N ILE A 362 9.29 31.89 22.67
CA ILE A 362 10.34 31.52 23.62
C ILE A 362 10.96 30.19 23.22
N LEU A 363 12.29 30.13 23.25
CA LEU A 363 13.06 28.88 23.30
C LEU A 363 13.55 28.68 24.74
N TYR A 364 13.09 27.60 25.38
CA TYR A 364 13.50 27.22 26.74
C TYR A 364 14.68 26.24 26.71
N LEU A 365 15.65 26.48 27.59
CA LEU A 365 16.76 25.60 27.90
C LEU A 365 16.74 25.35 29.40
N THR A 366 16.14 24.24 29.82
CA THR A 366 15.88 23.93 31.22
C THR A 366 16.80 22.82 31.72
N ALA A 367 17.37 23.01 32.91
CA ALA A 367 18.08 22.00 33.69
C ALA A 367 17.47 21.89 35.09
N SER A 368 17.93 20.94 35.91
CA SER A 368 17.38 20.71 37.27
C SER A 368 17.44 21.95 38.18
N GLY A 369 18.36 22.88 37.92
CA GLY A 369 18.52 24.13 38.68
C GLY A 369 17.67 25.31 38.18
N GLY A 370 16.96 25.18 37.06
CA GLY A 370 16.09 26.21 36.47
C GLY A 370 16.34 26.39 34.96
N SER A 371 15.94 27.54 34.39
CA SER A 371 15.90 27.72 32.93
C SER A 371 16.70 28.94 32.45
N SER A 372 17.27 28.80 31.27
CA SER A 372 17.65 29.92 30.42
C SER A 372 16.71 29.98 29.21
N VAL A 373 16.43 31.19 28.74
CA VAL A 373 15.46 31.44 27.69
C VAL A 373 16.00 32.43 26.66
N LEU A 374 15.73 32.16 25.39
CA LEU A 374 15.82 33.14 24.31
C LEU A 374 14.40 33.51 23.90
N PHE A 375 14.04 34.79 24.00
CA PHE A 375 12.70 35.24 23.61
C PHE A 375 12.71 36.61 22.95
N MET A 376 11.68 36.84 22.13
CA MET A 376 11.38 38.14 21.54
C MET A 376 10.03 38.62 22.09
N ASN A 377 10.04 39.78 22.74
CA ASN A 377 8.83 40.40 23.25
C ASN A 377 7.97 40.95 22.11
N GLY A 378 6.66 40.72 22.16
CA GLY A 378 5.71 41.41 21.29
C GLY A 378 5.57 42.89 21.64
N SER A 379 4.84 43.64 20.82
CA SER A 379 4.67 45.09 20.99
C SER A 379 3.95 45.49 22.28
N ASN A 380 3.24 44.55 22.92
CA ASN A 380 2.46 44.79 24.13
C ASN A 380 3.10 44.21 25.41
N ARG A 381 4.29 43.59 25.35
CA ARG A 381 5.01 43.04 26.52
C ARG A 381 6.31 43.82 26.77
N SER A 382 6.46 44.43 27.94
CA SER A 382 7.69 45.18 28.32
C SER A 382 8.55 44.48 29.39
N VAL A 383 8.03 43.45 30.05
CA VAL A 383 8.71 42.74 31.14
C VAL A 383 9.97 42.02 30.61
N ASP A 384 11.04 41.95 31.42
CA ASP A 384 12.29 41.23 31.12
C ASP A 384 13.00 41.62 29.80
N GLY A 385 13.07 42.91 29.45
CA GLY A 385 13.90 43.36 28.32
C GLY A 385 13.29 44.44 27.43
N GLY A 386 12.07 44.90 27.71
CA GLY A 386 11.40 45.96 26.94
C GLY A 386 10.60 45.42 25.73
N GLN A 387 9.75 46.29 25.16
CA GLN A 387 8.90 45.95 24.02
C GLN A 387 9.73 45.70 22.76
N ASN A 388 9.32 44.73 21.93
CA ASN A 388 9.99 44.37 20.68
C ASN A 388 11.50 44.04 20.82
N CYS A 389 11.94 43.68 22.03
CA CYS A 389 13.33 43.39 22.33
C CYS A 389 13.58 41.88 22.29
N LEU A 390 14.73 41.50 21.72
CA LEU A 390 15.27 40.14 21.79
C LEU A 390 16.11 40.01 23.06
N THR A 391 15.73 39.10 23.94
CA THR A 391 16.40 38.87 25.22
C THR A 391 16.94 37.44 25.30
N LEU A 392 18.22 37.33 25.64
CA LEU A 392 18.83 36.12 26.19
C LEU A 392 18.86 36.26 27.71
N ARG A 393 18.03 35.49 28.42
CA ARG A 393 17.95 35.54 29.88
C ARG A 393 18.38 34.22 30.49
N ASN A 394 19.21 34.27 31.51
CA ASN A 394 19.52 33.13 32.35
C ASN A 394 19.10 33.46 33.77
N ASP A 395 18.10 32.74 34.28
CA ASP A 395 17.61 32.91 35.66
C ASP A 395 18.47 32.11 36.66
N VAL A 396 19.49 31.38 36.19
CA VAL A 396 20.32 30.47 37.00
C VAL A 396 21.79 30.57 36.63
N GLY A 397 22.55 31.31 37.43
CA GLY A 397 24.00 31.48 37.23
C GLY A 397 24.35 32.45 36.11
N ALA A 398 25.60 32.44 35.67
CA ALA A 398 26.12 33.42 34.71
C ALA A 398 25.63 33.18 33.28
N LEU A 399 25.57 34.24 32.48
CA LEU A 399 25.37 34.14 31.03
C LEU A 399 26.73 34.25 30.31
N ARG A 400 27.04 33.30 29.43
CA ARG A 400 28.28 33.29 28.65
C ARG A 400 27.99 33.17 27.16
N LEU A 401 28.58 34.04 26.36
CA LEU A 401 28.62 33.94 24.90
C LEU A 401 30.06 33.67 24.51
N GLN A 402 30.39 32.47 24.02
CA GLN A 402 31.77 32.05 23.83
C GLN A 402 32.05 31.55 22.41
N SER A 403 33.29 31.78 21.96
CA SER A 403 33.84 31.17 20.74
C SER A 403 34.51 29.83 21.06
N GLN A 404 35.02 29.15 20.02
CA GLN A 404 35.84 27.95 20.15
C GLN A 404 37.00 28.22 21.12
N GLY A 405 37.13 27.40 22.18
CA GLY A 405 38.12 27.60 23.25
C GLY A 405 37.58 28.32 24.50
N ALA A 406 36.26 28.49 24.63
CA ALA A 406 35.60 28.97 25.85
C ALA A 406 36.04 30.38 26.31
N LYS A 407 36.24 31.29 25.35
CA LYS A 407 36.46 32.73 25.59
C LYS A 407 35.39 33.54 24.88
N GLY A 408 34.86 34.56 25.55
CA GLY A 408 33.97 35.54 24.93
C GLY A 408 33.42 36.55 25.93
N ILE A 409 32.11 36.77 25.93
CA ILE A 409 31.42 37.69 26.85
C ILE A 409 30.85 36.89 28.02
N TYR A 410 31.19 37.29 29.23
CA TYR A 410 30.67 36.74 30.49
C TYR A 410 29.87 37.80 31.23
N VAL A 411 28.63 37.49 31.62
CA VAL A 411 27.78 38.37 32.43
C VAL A 411 27.56 37.74 33.79
N TYR A 412 28.02 38.43 34.84
CA TYR A 412 27.86 37.97 36.22
C TYR A 412 26.37 38.00 36.65
N PRO A 413 25.87 36.94 37.30
CA PRO A 413 24.43 36.82 37.62
C PRO A 413 23.89 37.90 38.55
N ASN A 414 24.68 38.31 39.55
CA ASN A 414 24.21 39.19 40.62
C ASN A 414 24.55 40.67 40.39
N THR A 415 25.59 40.94 39.61
CA THR A 415 26.07 42.32 39.37
C THR A 415 25.73 42.82 37.97
N GLY A 416 25.38 41.94 37.03
CA GLY A 416 25.21 42.29 35.63
C GLY A 416 26.50 42.73 34.93
N ASN A 417 27.65 42.62 35.62
CA ASN A 417 28.93 43.04 35.07
C ASN A 417 29.26 42.23 33.82
N VAL A 418 29.54 42.93 32.73
CA VAL A 418 29.97 42.34 31.45
C VAL A 418 31.49 42.30 31.40
N VAL A 419 32.07 41.11 31.31
CA VAL A 419 33.52 40.89 31.16
C VAL A 419 33.80 40.28 29.80
N VAL A 420 34.75 40.87 29.08
CA VAL A 420 35.33 40.27 27.88
C VAL A 420 36.53 39.45 28.30
N GLU A 421 36.45 38.12 28.13
CA GLU A 421 37.40 37.16 28.71
C GLU A 421 38.73 37.06 27.96
N SER A 422 38.86 37.73 26.80
CA SER A 422 40.11 37.77 26.06
C SER A 422 41.17 38.53 26.84
N THR A 423 42.36 37.96 26.95
CA THR A 423 43.52 38.57 27.62
C THR A 423 44.46 39.26 26.63
N THR A 424 44.10 39.32 25.34
CA THR A 424 44.90 39.97 24.32
C THR A 424 44.97 41.49 24.58
N PRO A 425 46.16 42.06 24.83
CA PRO A 425 46.30 43.50 25.03
C PRO A 425 45.85 44.28 23.80
N ALA A 426 45.10 45.36 24.01
CA ALA A 426 44.71 46.28 22.94
C ALA A 426 45.84 47.31 22.71
N LEU A 427 46.84 46.95 21.90
CA LEU A 427 47.99 47.81 21.58
C LEU A 427 47.76 48.65 20.31
N LEU A 428 46.79 48.26 19.48
CA LEU A 428 46.41 48.94 18.23
C LEU A 428 44.89 49.06 18.17
N SER A 429 44.38 49.98 17.35
CA SER A 429 42.93 50.17 17.14
C SER A 429 42.22 49.00 16.45
N THR A 430 42.94 47.95 16.06
CA THR A 430 42.44 46.76 15.37
C THR A 430 42.70 45.47 16.14
N THR A 431 43.34 45.54 17.31
CA THR A 431 43.70 44.37 18.12
C THR A 431 43.29 44.58 19.57
N GLY A 432 43.00 43.49 20.28
CA GLY A 432 42.68 43.52 21.71
C GLY A 432 41.40 42.77 22.07
N ALA A 433 41.13 42.70 23.38
CA ALA A 433 39.95 42.02 23.92
C ALA A 433 38.63 42.67 23.48
N LEU A 434 38.55 43.99 23.55
CA LEU A 434 37.40 44.78 23.08
C LEU A 434 37.90 45.86 22.13
N VAL A 435 37.51 45.74 20.86
CA VAL A 435 37.80 46.74 19.82
C VAL A 435 36.49 47.43 19.43
N VAL A 436 36.44 48.76 19.51
CA VAL A 436 35.24 49.54 19.22
C VAL A 436 35.59 50.65 18.23
N ASN A 437 35.23 50.44 16.95
CA ASN A 437 35.62 51.34 15.86
C ASN A 437 35.00 52.75 15.99
N GLY A 438 33.82 52.87 16.61
CA GLY A 438 33.13 54.13 16.83
C GLY A 438 33.56 54.90 18.09
N GLY A 439 34.53 54.38 18.84
CA GLY A 439 34.91 54.91 20.16
C GLY A 439 33.99 54.41 21.29
N VAL A 440 34.42 54.65 22.53
CA VAL A 440 33.69 54.26 23.74
C VAL A 440 33.35 55.51 24.53
N ALA A 441 32.06 55.76 24.77
CA ALA A 441 31.60 56.77 25.71
C ALA A 441 31.40 56.14 27.10
N VAL A 442 32.02 56.70 28.12
CA VAL A 442 31.89 56.23 29.52
C VAL A 442 31.32 57.37 30.36
N GLY A 443 30.12 57.18 30.91
CA GLY A 443 29.42 58.22 31.67
C GLY A 443 29.96 58.47 33.08
N ALA A 444 30.83 57.57 33.58
CA ALA A 444 31.49 57.68 34.88
C ALA A 444 33.01 57.67 34.70
N HIS A 445 33.72 56.73 35.32
CA HIS A 445 35.17 56.65 35.30
C HIS A 445 35.69 55.52 34.41
N VAL A 446 36.83 55.73 33.77
CA VAL A 446 37.66 54.66 33.20
C VAL A 446 38.78 54.37 34.18
N VAL A 447 38.81 53.15 34.73
CA VAL A 447 39.87 52.70 35.62
C VAL A 447 40.71 51.67 34.87
N ALA A 448 42.00 51.95 34.69
CA ALA A 448 42.96 51.01 34.11
C ALA A 448 43.89 50.49 35.21
N GLY A 449 43.98 49.16 35.35
CA GLY A 449 44.97 48.53 36.23
C GLY A 449 46.41 48.62 35.70
N GLY A 450 46.57 49.08 34.46
CA GLY A 450 47.85 49.37 33.81
C GLY A 450 47.77 50.67 33.00
N ASN A 451 48.58 50.81 31.96
CA ASN A 451 48.64 52.03 31.14
C ASN A 451 47.41 52.20 30.23
N LEU A 452 46.97 53.44 30.01
CA LEU A 452 46.07 53.80 28.90
C LEU A 452 46.91 54.24 27.69
N TYR A 453 46.79 53.53 26.57
CA TYR A 453 47.48 53.86 25.33
C TYR A 453 46.54 54.60 24.38
N SER A 454 47.05 55.61 23.68
CA SER A 454 46.34 56.32 22.61
C SER A 454 47.24 56.40 21.38
N ASN A 455 46.73 55.97 20.22
CA ASN A 455 47.45 56.08 18.94
C ASN A 455 47.19 57.42 18.23
N GLY A 456 46.46 58.32 18.89
CA GLY A 456 46.05 59.63 18.38
C GLY A 456 45.70 60.57 19.54
N PRO A 457 45.40 61.84 19.25
CA PRO A 457 45.12 62.85 20.27
C PRO A 457 43.95 62.44 21.18
N VAL A 458 44.14 62.59 22.49
CA VAL A 458 43.07 62.44 23.49
C VAL A 458 42.30 63.75 23.57
N TYR A 459 40.98 63.70 23.46
CA TYR A 459 40.12 64.88 23.54
C TYR A 459 39.36 64.90 24.88
N LEU A 460 39.31 66.05 25.56
CA LEU A 460 38.38 66.30 26.67
C LEU A 460 37.54 67.54 26.33
N ASN A 461 36.23 67.48 26.54
CA ASN A 461 35.29 68.57 26.21
C ASN A 461 35.43 69.11 24.78
N GLY A 462 35.70 68.24 23.80
CA GLY A 462 35.84 68.62 22.39
C GLY A 462 37.16 69.33 22.03
N GLN A 463 38.10 69.48 22.97
CA GLN A 463 39.45 69.99 22.72
C GLN A 463 40.51 68.89 22.86
N VAL A 464 41.56 68.92 22.03
CA VAL A 464 42.73 68.04 22.14
C VAL A 464 43.44 68.35 23.45
N CYS A 465 43.48 67.40 24.38
CA CYS A 465 44.10 67.58 25.68
C CYS A 465 45.54 67.08 25.76
N THR A 466 46.02 66.20 24.88
CA THR A 466 47.46 65.85 24.80
C THR A 466 47.87 65.31 23.43
N THR A 467 48.99 65.82 22.91
CA THR A 467 49.98 65.00 22.19
C THR A 467 51.12 64.71 23.15
N GLN A 468 51.80 63.58 23.03
CA GLN A 468 52.90 63.06 23.87
C GLN A 468 54.05 64.04 24.21
N ALA A 469 54.07 65.26 23.68
CA ALA A 469 55.10 66.29 23.91
C ALA A 469 54.89 67.22 25.14
N TRP A 470 53.81 67.07 25.92
CA TRP A 470 53.50 68.04 27.00
C TRP A 470 54.27 67.87 28.32
N VAL A 471 55.18 66.89 28.45
CA VAL A 471 55.95 66.65 29.69
C VAL A 471 57.47 66.76 29.51
N SER A 472 58.00 67.03 28.32
CA SER A 472 59.47 67.05 28.14
C SER A 472 60.04 68.16 27.26
N THR A 473 59.27 69.15 26.79
CA THR A 473 59.81 70.11 25.79
C THR A 473 59.17 71.51 25.78
N GLN A 474 59.01 72.14 26.94
CA GLN A 474 58.66 73.58 27.01
C GLN A 474 59.60 74.32 27.97
N VAL A 475 60.47 75.17 27.44
CA VAL A 475 61.34 76.09 28.20
C VAL A 475 60.54 77.36 28.45
N PHE A 476 59.76 77.39 29.53
CA PHE A 476 59.30 78.65 30.11
C PHE A 476 60.36 79.15 31.10
N PRO A 477 60.58 80.47 31.24
CA PRO A 477 61.34 80.98 32.38
C PRO A 477 60.67 80.45 33.66
N LYS A 478 61.42 79.70 34.46
CA LYS A 478 60.87 79.12 35.68
C LYS A 478 60.66 80.24 36.69
N ILE A 479 59.40 80.55 36.97
CA ILE A 479 58.99 81.56 37.94
C ILE A 479 58.58 80.86 39.23
N GLN A 480 59.28 81.12 40.33
CA GLN A 480 58.88 80.72 41.69
C GLN A 480 58.23 81.92 42.38
N VAL A 481 56.98 81.77 42.85
CA VAL A 481 56.26 82.82 43.58
C VAL A 481 55.98 82.37 45.02
N PHE A 482 56.51 83.10 45.99
CA PHE A 482 56.19 82.94 47.41
C PHE A 482 55.18 83.99 47.83
N LYS A 483 54.11 83.58 48.50
CA LYS A 483 53.11 84.45 49.11
C LYS A 483 53.24 84.34 50.63
N LEU A 484 53.39 85.47 51.31
CA LEU A 484 53.55 85.54 52.76
C LEU A 484 52.57 86.56 53.33
N LEU A 485 52.00 86.27 54.50
CA LEU A 485 51.34 87.32 55.29
C LEU A 485 52.42 88.25 55.81
N THR A 486 52.27 89.55 55.60
CA THR A 486 53.29 90.54 55.94
C THR A 486 53.70 90.46 57.42
N LYS A 487 52.76 90.12 58.32
CA LYS A 487 53.01 89.92 59.76
C LYS A 487 54.09 88.90 60.10
N ASP A 488 54.33 87.92 59.24
CA ASP A 488 55.23 86.79 59.54
C ASP A 488 56.71 87.11 59.19
N VAL A 489 56.99 88.29 58.62
CA VAL A 489 58.30 88.54 57.96
C VAL A 489 59.25 89.47 58.72
N ILE A 490 58.77 90.28 59.67
CA ILE A 490 59.60 91.32 60.32
C ILE A 490 60.27 90.86 61.63
N THR A 491 59.87 89.74 62.23
CA THR A 491 60.60 89.19 63.39
C THR A 491 61.87 88.49 62.91
N THR A 492 63.03 88.95 63.40
CA THR A 492 64.36 88.40 63.04
C THR A 492 64.36 86.87 63.14
N GLY A 493 64.38 86.19 62.00
CA GLY A 493 64.43 84.73 61.89
C GLY A 493 63.13 84.00 61.56
N SER A 494 61.94 84.62 61.62
CA SER A 494 60.65 83.90 61.42
C SER A 494 60.08 83.98 59.99
N GLY A 495 60.66 84.82 59.11
CA GLY A 495 60.12 85.13 57.77
C GLY A 495 60.84 84.52 56.57
N THR A 496 62.03 83.96 56.77
CA THR A 496 62.96 83.55 55.71
C THR A 496 62.31 82.59 54.71
N LYS A 497 62.56 82.81 53.41
CA LYS A 497 62.15 81.89 52.34
C LYS A 497 63.36 81.29 51.66
N THR A 498 63.29 79.98 51.48
CA THR A 498 64.28 79.21 50.73
C THR A 498 63.82 79.10 49.29
N PHE A 499 64.73 79.36 48.37
CA PHE A 499 64.54 79.09 46.96
C PHE A 499 65.76 78.37 46.39
N TYR A 500 65.53 77.68 45.28
CA TYR A 500 66.54 76.95 44.53
C TYR A 500 66.48 77.42 43.10
N VAL A 501 67.65 77.63 42.48
CA VAL A 501 67.74 77.78 41.04
C VAL A 501 68.09 76.45 40.42
N THR A 502 67.52 76.17 39.25
CA THR A 502 67.82 74.95 38.49
C THR A 502 68.86 75.17 37.39
N THR A 503 69.20 76.43 37.11
CA THR A 503 70.18 76.84 36.10
C THR A 503 71.23 77.75 36.73
N ALA A 504 72.52 77.54 36.41
CA ALA A 504 73.59 78.39 36.88
C ALA A 504 73.49 79.76 36.21
N GLY A 505 73.68 80.86 36.96
CA GLY A 505 73.69 82.20 36.39
C GLY A 505 72.94 83.24 37.20
N ARG A 506 71.89 83.81 36.60
CA ARG A 506 71.19 85.00 37.09
C ARG A 506 69.72 84.70 37.38
N ALA A 507 69.20 85.28 38.46
CA ALA A 507 67.76 85.31 38.73
C ALA A 507 67.30 86.75 39.00
N LEU A 508 66.15 87.13 38.46
CA LEU A 508 65.45 88.35 38.82
C LEU A 508 64.57 88.06 40.03
N ILE A 509 64.82 88.77 41.13
CA ILE A 509 64.01 88.67 42.35
C ILE A 509 63.21 89.96 42.49
N ARG A 510 61.88 89.82 42.59
CA ARG A 510 60.94 90.92 42.79
C ARG A 510 60.17 90.74 44.09
N TYR A 511 60.30 91.72 44.96
CA TYR A 511 59.58 91.85 46.20
C TYR A 511 58.48 92.89 46.05
N THR A 512 57.27 92.52 46.48
CA THR A 512 56.18 93.47 46.75
C THR A 512 55.87 93.37 48.23
N ILE A 513 56.23 94.39 49.00
CA ILE A 513 56.17 94.41 50.46
C ILE A 513 55.21 95.50 50.90
N ASN A 514 54.22 95.17 51.73
CA ASN A 514 53.26 96.13 52.26
C ASN A 514 53.63 96.46 53.71
N LEU A 515 53.88 97.72 54.07
CA LEU A 515 54.32 98.13 55.41
C LEU A 515 53.44 99.26 55.94
N HIS A 516 53.35 99.41 57.26
CA HIS A 516 52.79 100.60 57.91
C HIS A 516 53.85 101.32 58.75
N GLY A 517 53.87 102.66 58.73
CA GLY A 517 54.78 103.44 59.56
C GLY A 517 54.39 103.42 61.05
N THR A 518 55.35 103.20 61.95
CA THR A 518 55.10 103.18 63.41
C THR A 518 55.33 104.53 64.08
N ASN A 519 56.28 105.32 63.56
CA ASN A 519 56.64 106.66 64.05
C ASN A 519 56.82 107.62 62.87
N ASN A 520 56.71 108.94 63.09
CA ASN A 520 57.09 109.96 62.10
C ASN A 520 58.62 110.15 62.11
N ALA A 521 59.34 109.22 61.49
CA ALA A 521 60.80 109.22 61.44
C ALA A 521 61.31 108.64 60.11
N ASN A 522 62.56 108.97 59.78
CA ASN A 522 63.28 108.25 58.74
C ASN A 522 63.41 106.78 59.17
N GLY A 523 63.02 105.86 58.31
CA GLY A 523 63.23 104.43 58.49
C GLY A 523 63.88 103.81 57.27
N THR A 524 64.43 102.63 57.44
CA THR A 524 65.21 101.95 56.39
C THR A 524 64.60 100.57 56.14
N LEU A 525 64.39 100.20 54.88
CA LEU A 525 64.08 98.83 54.46
C LEU A 525 65.36 98.16 53.95
N ASN A 526 65.67 96.98 54.46
CA ASN A 526 66.76 96.13 54.01
C ASN A 526 66.23 94.78 53.54
N ILE A 527 66.61 94.35 52.34
CA ILE A 527 66.38 92.98 51.87
C ILE A 527 67.70 92.24 51.96
N HIS A 528 67.65 91.08 52.59
CA HIS A 528 68.79 90.23 52.84
C HIS A 528 68.71 88.99 51.96
N LEU A 529 69.88 88.56 51.49
CA LEU A 529 70.04 87.34 50.71
C LEU A 529 71.34 86.65 51.13
N GLY A 530 71.30 85.33 51.21
CA GLY A 530 72.50 84.55 51.52
C GLY A 530 72.27 83.06 51.41
N THR A 531 73.33 82.28 51.51
CA THR A 531 73.30 80.81 51.54
C THR A 531 73.21 80.26 52.97
N ASN A 532 73.17 81.14 53.99
CA ASN A 532 73.03 80.77 55.40
C ASN A 532 72.04 81.70 56.11
N VAL A 533 71.06 81.14 56.83
CA VAL A 533 69.96 81.87 57.48
C VAL A 533 70.45 82.85 58.56
N GLY A 534 71.61 82.61 59.17
CA GLY A 534 72.17 83.44 60.25
C GLY A 534 73.12 84.56 59.81
N SER A 535 73.53 84.58 58.53
CA SER A 535 74.50 85.55 57.99
C SER A 535 74.15 85.88 56.53
N MET A 536 73.14 86.73 56.34
CA MET A 536 72.64 87.16 55.04
C MET A 536 73.07 88.61 54.82
N ALA A 537 73.74 88.90 53.70
CA ALA A 537 74.12 90.28 53.37
C ALA A 537 72.89 91.08 52.94
N SER A 538 72.84 92.37 53.28
CA SER A 538 71.83 93.28 52.71
C SER A 538 72.15 93.49 51.23
N VAL A 539 71.25 93.04 50.35
CA VAL A 539 71.36 93.16 48.89
C VAL A 539 70.56 94.34 48.33
N PHE A 540 69.68 94.91 49.14
CA PHE A 540 68.95 96.13 48.83
C PHE A 540 68.70 96.89 50.11
N SER A 541 69.03 98.19 50.12
CA SER A 541 68.74 99.09 51.22
C SER A 541 68.18 100.38 50.68
N SER A 542 67.08 100.86 51.26
CA SER A 542 66.51 102.16 50.89
C SER A 542 65.90 102.82 52.12
N ASP A 543 66.19 104.10 52.26
CA ASP A 543 65.59 104.95 53.29
C ASP A 543 64.24 105.49 52.79
N PHE A 544 63.24 105.43 53.65
CA PHE A 544 61.90 105.92 53.43
C PHE A 544 61.48 106.80 54.61
N ASN A 545 60.78 107.90 54.32
CA ASN A 545 60.14 108.68 55.36
C ASN A 545 58.81 108.01 55.74
N TYR A 546 58.78 107.28 56.85
CA TYR A 546 57.56 106.63 57.34
C TYR A 546 56.77 107.64 58.18
N ASN A 547 55.49 107.78 57.85
CA ASN A 547 54.55 108.54 58.68
C ASN A 547 53.74 107.54 59.51
N ALA A 548 53.52 107.85 60.79
CA ALA A 548 52.76 107.01 61.71
C ALA A 548 51.34 106.75 61.16
N GLY A 549 50.96 105.48 61.05
CA GLY A 549 49.61 105.06 60.64
C GLY A 549 49.32 105.10 59.13
N VAL A 550 50.32 105.32 58.27
CA VAL A 550 50.15 105.29 56.80
C VAL A 550 50.70 103.98 56.21
N ASN A 551 49.87 103.25 55.47
CA ASN A 551 50.27 102.05 54.73
C ASN A 551 50.98 102.42 53.42
N ARG A 552 52.03 101.69 53.07
CA ARG A 552 52.77 101.85 51.81
C ARG A 552 53.18 100.49 51.25
N THR A 553 53.03 100.34 49.93
CA THR A 553 53.59 99.22 49.18
C THR A 553 54.95 99.61 48.61
N VAL A 554 55.97 98.80 48.89
CA VAL A 554 57.33 98.96 48.37
C VAL A 554 57.61 97.83 47.39
N TYR A 555 58.05 98.21 46.20
CA TYR A 555 58.53 97.29 45.18
C TYR A 555 60.05 97.32 45.14
N ALA A 556 60.68 96.18 45.38
CA ALA A 556 62.12 96.03 45.25
C ALA A 556 62.42 94.96 44.21
N SER A 557 63.13 95.32 43.15
CA SER A 557 63.48 94.42 42.06
C SER A 557 64.98 94.47 41.85
N PHE A 558 65.65 93.32 41.93
CA PHE A 558 67.09 93.23 41.73
C PHE A 558 67.47 91.90 41.08
N ILE A 559 68.60 91.89 40.37
CA ILE A 559 69.14 90.68 39.75
C ILE A 559 70.28 90.18 40.61
N VAL A 560 70.24 88.90 40.94
CA VAL A 560 71.33 88.20 41.63
C VAL A 560 72.08 87.38 40.60
N SER A 561 73.38 87.61 40.49
CA SER A 561 74.29 86.85 39.61
C SER A 561 75.14 85.87 40.40
N GLY A 562 75.60 84.82 39.74
CA GLY A 562 76.48 83.80 40.34
C GLY A 562 75.73 82.76 41.17
N LEU A 563 74.43 82.56 40.89
CA LEU A 563 73.65 81.51 41.53
C LEU A 563 74.05 80.14 40.99
N VAL A 564 74.22 79.18 41.90
CA VAL A 564 74.61 77.80 41.58
C VAL A 564 73.37 76.90 41.66
N PRO A 565 73.17 75.98 40.70
CA PRO A 565 72.07 75.02 40.73
C PRO A 565 72.04 74.23 42.04
N ASP A 566 70.83 73.89 42.48
CA ASP A 566 70.57 73.00 43.63
C ASP A 566 71.14 73.46 44.98
N THR A 567 71.64 74.71 45.04
CA THR A 567 72.06 75.36 46.28
C THR A 567 70.86 76.08 46.91
N ALA A 568 70.66 75.89 48.22
CA ALA A 568 69.61 76.59 48.96
C ALA A 568 70.01 78.06 49.16
N TYR A 569 69.25 78.97 48.57
CA TYR A 569 69.36 80.39 48.82
C TYR A 569 68.22 80.84 49.72
N PHE A 570 68.55 81.65 50.71
CA PHE A 570 67.61 82.17 51.68
C PHE A 570 67.45 83.66 51.44
N THR A 571 66.21 84.15 51.51
CA THR A 571 65.93 85.58 51.39
C THR A 571 64.92 86.03 52.43
N ASN A 572 65.12 87.23 52.95
CA ASN A 572 64.29 87.85 53.98
C ASN A 572 64.35 89.37 53.86
N PHE A 573 63.42 90.11 54.46
CA PHE A 573 63.53 91.56 54.58
C PHE A 573 63.43 91.99 56.05
N GLY A 574 63.95 93.17 56.37
CA GLY A 574 63.84 93.81 57.67
C GLY A 574 63.64 95.31 57.49
N ALA A 575 62.83 95.93 58.35
CA ALA A 575 62.56 97.36 58.30
C ALA A 575 62.73 98.00 59.69
N VAL A 576 63.21 99.25 59.72
CA VAL A 576 63.37 100.08 60.93
C VAL A 576 62.33 101.21 60.89
N ASN A 577 61.70 101.52 62.02
CA ASN A 577 60.60 102.52 62.14
C ASN A 577 59.34 102.22 61.29
N ALA A 578 59.14 100.95 60.92
CA ALA A 578 57.95 100.42 60.24
C ALA A 578 57.53 99.08 60.87
N ALA A 579 56.25 98.74 60.78
CA ALA A 579 55.69 97.47 61.24
C ALA A 579 54.76 96.85 60.17
N PRO A 580 54.36 95.58 60.31
CA PRO A 580 53.60 94.88 59.27
C PRO A 580 52.16 95.38 59.22
N ASP A 581 51.66 95.77 58.04
CA ASP A 581 50.22 96.06 57.91
C ASP A 581 49.41 94.84 58.36
N ILE A 582 48.54 95.05 59.35
CA ILE A 582 47.70 94.02 59.96
C ILE A 582 46.40 93.78 59.19
N SER A 583 46.18 94.54 58.11
CA SER A 583 45.18 94.22 57.08
C SER A 583 45.58 92.94 56.32
N THR A 584 44.70 92.35 55.51
CA THR A 584 44.88 91.04 54.83
C THR A 584 45.98 90.99 53.75
N ASP A 585 46.95 91.89 53.81
CA ASP A 585 47.90 92.16 52.74
C ASP A 585 49.05 91.14 52.68
N ILE A 586 49.24 90.61 51.47
CA ILE A 586 50.21 89.57 51.15
C ILE A 586 51.48 90.25 50.61
N THR A 587 52.62 89.97 51.23
CA THR A 587 53.93 90.21 50.64
C THR A 587 54.23 89.10 49.63
N THR A 588 54.58 89.45 48.39
CA THR A 588 54.93 88.49 47.34
C THR A 588 56.39 88.58 46.95
N ILE A 589 57.04 87.42 46.82
CA ILE A 589 58.41 87.28 46.31
C ILE A 589 58.33 86.48 45.03
N GLU A 590 58.74 87.07 43.93
CA GLU A 590 58.77 86.42 42.62
C GLU A 590 60.21 86.27 42.16
N ILE A 591 60.62 85.04 41.88
CA ILE A 591 61.96 84.68 41.43
C ILE A 591 61.84 84.13 40.02
N THR A 592 62.38 84.85 39.05
CA THR A 592 62.42 84.43 37.66
C THR A 592 63.85 84.03 37.31
N GLU A 593 64.07 82.75 36.97
CA GLU A 593 65.35 82.31 36.43
C GLU A 593 65.58 82.99 35.06
N LEU A 594 66.67 83.75 34.94
CA LEU A 594 67.03 84.45 33.70
C LEU A 594 68.02 83.65 32.83
N GLY A 595 68.55 82.54 33.35
CA GLY A 595 69.59 81.75 32.70
C GLY A 595 71.02 82.26 33.00
N PRO A 596 72.04 81.70 32.31
CA PRO A 596 73.45 82.07 32.47
C PRO A 596 73.76 83.54 32.20
#